data_AF-A0A3P7M582-F1
#
_entry.id   AF-A0A3P7M582-F1
#
_cell.length_a   1.000
_cell.length_b   1.000
_cell.length_c   1.000
_cell.angle_alpha   90.00
_cell.angle_beta   90.00
_cell.angle_gamma   90.00
#
_symmetry.space_group_name_H-M   'P 1'
#
loop_
_entity.id
_entity.type
_entity.pdbx_description
1 polymer ?
#
loop_
_entity_poly.entity_id
_entity_poly.type
_entity_poly.pdbx_seq_one_letter_code
_entity_poly.pdbx_strand_id
1 'polypeptide(L)'
;MDSNEVMVSYDVVSWFPSIPNGLAVSTIDELLQEMYEKDDQQMKREHVIELLELCLRTSFTFDDRVYEQKKGTPMGSPLSG
;
A
#
# COMPACT_ATOMS: atom_id res chain seq x y z
N MET A 1 0.05 0.76 38.43
CA MET A 1 1.04 0.03 37.63
C MET A 1 1.21 -1.30 38.33
N ASP A 2 0.50 -2.32 37.88
CA ASP A 2 0.62 -3.67 38.43
C ASP A 2 2.05 -4.18 38.17
N SER A 3 2.68 -4.85 39.14
CA SER A 3 4.09 -5.27 39.09
C SER A 3 4.43 -6.31 38.00
N ASN A 4 3.46 -6.67 37.16
CA ASN A 4 3.57 -7.69 36.11
C ASN A 4 3.44 -7.14 34.68
N GLU A 5 3.32 -5.82 34.50
CA GLU A 5 3.22 -5.24 33.15
C GLU A 5 4.60 -4.89 32.59
N VAL A 6 4.93 -5.46 31.43
CA VAL A 6 6.15 -5.15 30.67
C VAL A 6 5.76 -4.37 29.43
N MET A 7 6.33 -3.17 29.29
CA MET A 7 6.17 -2.37 28.06
C MET A 7 7.22 -2.80 27.04
N VAL A 8 6.76 -3.11 25.83
CA VAL A 8 7.64 -3.42 24.70
C VAL A 8 7.29 -2.47 23.56
N SER A 9 8.32 -1.87 22.96
CA SER A 9 8.19 -1.06 21.75
C SER A 9 8.97 -1.72 20.62
N TYR A 10 8.41 -1.68 19.42
CA TYR A 10 9.04 -2.20 18.22
C TYR A 10 9.05 -1.09 17.17
N ASP A 11 10.14 -1.00 16.44
CA ASP A 11 10.27 -0.10 15.31
C ASP A 11 10.27 -0.92 14.01
N VAL A 12 9.56 -0.41 13.00
CA VAL A 12 9.48 -1.05 11.69
C VAL A 12 10.55 -0.44 10.79
N VAL A 13 11.54 -1.25 10.43
CA VAL A 13 12.61 -0.80 9.55
C VAL A 13 12.07 -0.56 8.15
N SER A 14 12.31 0.65 7.64
CA SER A 14 12.07 1.00 6.23
C SER A 14 10.61 0.73 5.81
N TRP A 15 9.64 1.28 6.57
CA TRP A 15 8.21 0.98 6.42
C TRP A 15 7.71 0.94 4.97
N PHE A 16 7.75 2.06 4.23
CA PHE A 16 7.26 2.15 2.85
C PHE A 16 7.94 1.17 1.87
N PRO A 17 9.28 1.12 1.74
CA PRO A 17 9.96 0.19 0.83
C PRO A 17 9.87 -1.28 1.28
N SER A 18 9.45 -1.55 2.51
CA SER A 18 9.25 -2.91 3.04
C SER A 18 7.86 -3.48 2.77
N ILE A 19 6.88 -2.67 2.34
CA ILE A 19 5.52 -3.16 2.06
C ILE A 19 5.53 -4.10 0.83
N PRO A 20 5.00 -5.32 0.92
CA PRO A 20 4.80 -6.17 -0.25
C PRO A 20 3.61 -5.69 -1.09
N ASN A 21 3.88 -5.01 -2.20
CA ASN A 21 2.82 -4.42 -3.06
C ASN A 21 1.75 -5.42 -3.48
N GLY A 22 2.13 -6.66 -3.84
CA GLY A 22 1.16 -7.69 -4.23
C GLY A 22 0.18 -8.06 -3.11
N LEU A 23 0.67 -8.12 -1.87
CA LEU A 23 -0.18 -8.39 -0.71
C LEU A 23 -1.06 -7.18 -0.37
N ALA A 24 -0.53 -5.96 -0.49
CA ALA A 24 -1.31 -4.75 -0.29
C ALA A 24 -2.48 -4.65 -1.29
N VAL A 25 -2.23 -4.96 -2.58
CA VAL A 25 -3.26 -4.97 -3.62
C VAL A 25 -4.31 -6.06 -3.34
N SER A 26 -3.90 -7.29 -2.99
CA SER A 26 -4.85 -8.37 -2.69
C SER A 26 -5.72 -8.05 -1.47
N THR A 27 -5.14 -7.49 -0.42
CA THR A 27 -5.91 -7.08 0.77
C THR A 27 -6.92 -5.98 0.43
N ILE A 28 -6.58 -5.03 -0.45
CA ILE A 28 -7.53 -4.01 -0.90
C ILE A 28 -8.64 -4.64 -1.76
N ASP A 29 -8.32 -5.59 -2.64
CA ASP A 29 -9.33 -6.30 -3.45
C ASP A 29 -10.35 -7.07 -2.58
N GLU A 30 -9.87 -7.73 -1.53
CA GLU A 30 -10.70 -8.41 -0.53
C GLU A 30 -11.60 -7.42 0.21
N LEU A 31 -11.05 -6.29 0.68
CA LEU A 31 -11.83 -5.24 1.35
C LEU A 31 -12.89 -4.62 0.43
N LEU A 32 -12.54 -4.36 -0.83
CA LEU A 32 -13.49 -3.85 -1.81
C LEU A 32 -14.60 -4.85 -2.10
N GLN A 33 -14.28 -6.15 -2.12
CA GLN A 33 -15.29 -7.19 -2.25
C GLN A 33 -16.30 -7.13 -1.11
N GLU A 34 -15.83 -7.10 0.13
CA GLU A 34 -16.69 -7.06 1.32
C GLU A 34 -17.57 -5.79 1.38
N MET A 35 -17.02 -4.63 0.98
CA MET A 35 -17.75 -3.36 1.05
C MET A 35 -18.79 -3.19 -0.06
N TYR A 36 -18.60 -3.86 -1.21
CA TYR A 36 -19.36 -3.58 -2.43
C TYR A 36 -19.99 -4.84 -3.07
N GLU A 37 -20.30 -5.87 -2.27
CA GLU A 37 -20.96 -7.11 -2.72
C GLU A 37 -22.31 -6.90 -3.43
N LYS A 38 -22.95 -5.74 -3.26
CA LYS A 38 -24.29 -5.47 -3.80
C LYS A 38 -24.18 -4.49 -4.96
N ASP A 39 -24.54 -5.00 -6.15
CA ASP A 39 -24.88 -4.24 -7.36
C ASP A 39 -25.40 -2.85 -7.01
N ASP A 40 -24.55 -1.83 -7.17
CA ASP A 40 -24.86 -0.54 -7.80
C ASP A 40 -23.67 0.43 -7.64
N GLN A 41 -22.52 0.12 -8.25
CA GLN A 41 -21.39 1.05 -8.19
C GLN A 41 -20.85 1.41 -9.57
N GLN A 42 -20.82 2.72 -9.82
CA GLN A 42 -20.40 3.37 -11.06
C GLN A 42 -18.95 3.02 -11.47
N MET A 43 -18.12 2.58 -10.52
CA MET A 43 -16.74 2.17 -10.75
C MET A 43 -16.57 0.69 -10.43
N LYS A 44 -16.22 -0.10 -11.44
CA LYS A 44 -15.95 -1.53 -11.27
C LYS A 44 -14.73 -1.73 -10.37
N ARG A 45 -14.80 -2.70 -9.45
CA ARG A 45 -13.68 -3.13 -8.59
C ARG A 45 -12.38 -3.32 -9.38
N GLU A 46 -12.47 -3.97 -10.53
CA GLU A 46 -11.35 -4.19 -11.47
C GLU A 46 -10.61 -2.90 -11.83
N HIS A 47 -11.33 -1.80 -12.09
CA HIS A 47 -10.72 -0.51 -12.42
C HIS A 47 -10.03 0.14 -11.22
N VAL A 48 -10.55 -0.07 -10.00
CA VAL A 48 -9.89 0.41 -8.77
C VAL A 48 -8.56 -0.28 -8.60
N ILE A 49 -8.54 -1.61 -8.79
CA ILE A 49 -7.34 -2.44 -8.66
C ILE A 49 -6.32 -2.08 -9.74
N GLU A 50 -6.73 -1.93 -11.00
CA GLU A 50 -5.84 -1.52 -12.09
C GLU A 50 -5.24 -0.12 -11.82
N LEU A 51 -6.05 0.83 -11.34
CA LEU A 51 -5.57 2.16 -10.97
C LEU A 51 -4.57 2.09 -9.81
N LEU A 52 -4.84 1.25 -8.80
CA LEU A 52 -3.94 1.06 -7.66
C LEU A 52 -2.59 0.49 -8.12
N GLU A 53 -2.59 -0.54 -8.96
CA GLU A 53 -1.37 -1.10 -9.53
C GLU A 53 -0.57 -0.06 -10.32
N LEU A 54 -1.26 0.78 -11.11
CA LEU A 54 -0.62 1.87 -11.85
C LEU A 54 0.01 2.90 -10.89
N CYS A 55 -0.71 3.30 -9.85
CA CYS A 55 -0.22 4.26 -8.86
C CYS A 55 0.95 3.73 -8.02
N LEU A 56 1.02 2.41 -7.81
CA LEU A 56 2.14 1.77 -7.12
C LEU A 56 3.38 1.62 -8.02
N ARG A 57 3.24 1.70 -9.34
CA ARG A 57 4.36 1.82 -10.28
C ARG A 57 4.87 3.25 -10.26
N THR A 58 5.85 3.51 -9.41
CA THR A 58 6.48 4.83 -9.32
C THR A 58 7.87 4.85 -9.96
N SER A 59 8.22 6.02 -10.48
CA SER A 59 9.58 6.34 -10.91
C SER A 59 10.05 7.61 -10.22
N PHE A 60 11.33 7.67 -9.88
CA PHE A 60 11.96 8.88 -9.35
C PHE A 60 13.18 9.26 -10.18
N THR A 61 13.53 10.54 -10.16
CA THR A 61 14.72 11.05 -10.86
C THR A 61 15.81 11.35 -9.84
N PHE A 62 17.03 10.89 -10.12
CA PHE A 62 18.23 11.20 -9.36
C PHE A 62 19.41 11.27 -10.32
N ASP A 63 20.29 12.27 -10.18
CA ASP A 63 21.47 12.43 -11.04
C ASP A 63 21.16 12.36 -12.54
N ASP A 64 20.13 13.11 -12.96
CA ASP A 64 19.62 13.15 -14.35
C ASP A 64 19.20 11.79 -14.94
N ARG A 65 18.98 10.78 -14.08
CA ARG A 65 18.55 9.43 -14.46
C ARG A 65 17.21 9.11 -13.83
N VAL A 66 16.36 8.42 -14.60
CA VAL A 66 15.06 7.92 -14.15
C VAL A 66 15.23 6.49 -13.65
N TYR A 67 14.71 6.24 -12.45
CA TYR A 67 14.71 4.94 -11.80
C TYR A 67 13.29 4.49 -11.51
N GLU A 68 13.05 3.19 -11.61
CA GLU A 68 11.78 2.57 -11.23
C GLU A 68 11.91 1.97 -9.83
N GLN A 69 10.96 2.26 -8.94
CA GLN A 69 10.92 1.62 -7.64
C GLN A 69 10.36 0.20 -7.78
N LYS A 70 11.22 -0.80 -7.56
CA LYS A 70 10.85 -2.22 -7.69
C LYS A 70 10.20 -2.82 -6.44
N LYS A 71 10.40 -2.21 -5.27
CA LYS A 71 9.95 -2.75 -3.98
C LYS A 71 9.29 -1.68 -3.13
N GLY A 72 8.18 -2.07 -2.52
CA GLY A 72 7.43 -1.23 -1.60
C GLY A 72 6.65 -0.12 -2.28
N THR A 73 6.03 0.67 -1.43
CA THR A 73 5.17 1.77 -1.85
C THR A 73 5.99 3.05 -2.02
N PRO A 74 5.58 3.95 -2.93
CA PRO A 74 6.22 5.25 -3.11
C PRO A 74 6.22 6.09 -1.82
N MET A 75 7.40 6.39 -1.28
CA MET A 75 7.51 7.38 -0.21
C MET A 75 7.03 8.76 -0.70
N GLY A 76 6.24 9.44 0.13
CA GLY A 76 5.70 10.77 -0.20
C GLY A 76 4.50 10.77 -1.16
N SER A 77 4.07 9.60 -1.65
CA SER A 77 2.78 9.51 -2.33
C SER A 77 1.63 9.60 -1.31
N PRO A 78 0.60 10.44 -1.56
CA PRO A 78 -0.60 10.48 -0.72
C PRO A 78 -1.32 9.13 -0.59
N LEU A 79 -1.09 8.20 -1.52
CA LEU A 79 -1.67 6.86 -1.47
C LEU A 79 -0.94 5.90 -0.52
N SER A 80 0.27 6.25 -0.08
CA SER A 80 1.12 5.32 0.70
C SER A 80 1.01 5.50 2.21
N GLY A 81 0.51 6.64 2.69
CA GLY A 81 0.30 6.93 4.12
C GLY A 81 -1.17 6.92 4.48
#